data_AF-A0AAD6BHC5-F1
#
_entry.id   AF-A0AAD6BHC5-F1
#
_cell.length_a   1.000
_cell.length_b   1.000
_cell.length_c   1.000
_cell.angle_alpha   90.00
_cell.angle_beta   90.00
_cell.angle_gamma   90.00
#
_symmetry.space_group_name_H-M   'P 1'
#
loop_
_entity.id
_entity.type
_entity.pdbx_description
1 polymer ?
#
loop_
_entity_poly.entity_id
_entity_poly.type
_entity_poly.pdbx_seq_one_letter_code
_entity_poly.pdbx_strand_id
1 'polypeptide(L)' 'MSLQETDAVEKTEVFGEKAFSQTTQILLQRLPNTMAQNLSVPLAFVALLHLANEKNLELVKVDDMSDIIIRQGH' A
#
# COMPACT_ATOMS: atom_id res chain seq x y z
N MET A 1 -34.11 -14.54 14.13
CA MET A 1 -32.78 -14.83 13.58
C MET A 1 -32.37 -13.62 12.76
N SER A 2 -31.67 -12.68 13.39
CA SER A 2 -31.15 -11.50 12.70
C SER A 2 -29.77 -11.85 12.20
N LEU A 3 -29.62 -11.94 10.88
CA LEU A 3 -28.32 -12.08 10.23
C LEU A 3 -27.54 -10.81 10.53
N GLN A 4 -26.51 -10.95 11.36
CA GLN A 4 -25.55 -9.90 11.60
C GLN A 4 -24.55 -9.98 10.43
N GLU A 5 -24.84 -9.28 9.35
CA GLU A 5 -23.84 -8.94 8.34
C GLU A 5 -22.81 -8.04 9.05
N THR A 6 -21.73 -8.65 9.48
CA THR A 6 -20.55 -7.92 9.95
C THR A 6 -19.91 -7.29 8.73
N ASP A 7 -20.37 -6.09 8.38
CA ASP A 7 -19.63 -5.09 7.61
C ASP A 7 -18.38 -4.70 8.42
N ALA A 8 -17.41 -5.60 8.47
CA ALA A 8 -16.05 -5.26 8.85
C ALA A 8 -15.42 -4.57 7.63
N VAL A 9 -15.78 -3.30 7.44
CA VAL A 9 -14.84 -2.36 6.80
C VAL A 9 -13.67 -2.27 7.76
N GLU A 10 -12.77 -3.25 7.69
CA GLU A 10 -11.56 -3.29 8.49
C GLU A 10 -10.86 -1.94 8.28
N LYS A 11 -10.72 -1.18 9.37
CA LYS A 11 -9.77 -0.08 9.43
C LYS A 11 -8.40 -0.67 9.11
N THR A 12 -8.03 -0.61 7.83
CA THR A 12 -6.75 -1.11 7.34
C THR A 12 -5.68 -0.07 7.70
N GLU A 13 -5.39 0.03 8.99
CA GLU A 13 -4.29 0.85 9.48
C GLU A 13 -2.98 0.13 9.15
N VAL A 14 -1.97 0.89 8.73
CA VAL A 14 -0.65 0.32 8.47
C VAL A 14 0.03 0.09 9.81
N PHE A 15 0.09 -1.18 10.24
CA PHE A 15 0.84 -1.54 11.44
C PHE A 15 2.35 -1.48 11.18
N GLY A 16 3.04 -0.63 11.93
CA GLY A 16 4.48 -0.42 11.81
C GLY A 16 4.89 0.29 10.52
N GLU A 17 6.11 0.02 10.08
CA GLU A 17 6.68 0.60 8.87
C GLU A 17 6.74 -0.45 7.75
N LYS A 18 6.44 -0.04 6.52
CA LYS A 18 6.51 -0.90 5.33
C LYS A 18 7.35 -0.22 4.26
N ALA A 19 8.32 -0.94 3.72
CA ALA A 19 9.06 -0.48 2.54
C ALA A 19 8.18 -0.58 1.28
N PHE A 20 8.20 0.47 0.46
CA PHE A 20 7.47 0.50 -0.80
C PHE A 20 8.01 -0.54 -1.79
N SER A 21 9.34 -0.70 -1.86
CA SER A 21 9.98 -1.74 -2.69
C SER A 21 9.51 -3.16 -2.32
N GLN A 22 9.41 -3.48 -1.03
CA GLN A 22 8.93 -4.79 -0.57
C GLN A 22 7.45 -4.97 -0.86
N THR A 23 6.64 -3.93 -0.62
CA THR A 23 5.20 -3.95 -0.88
C THR A 23 4.89 -4.17 -2.37
N THR A 24 5.63 -3.48 -3.25
CA THR A 24 5.50 -3.64 -4.70
C THR A 24 5.96 -5.00 -5.20
N GLN A 25 7.05 -5.55 -4.66
CA GLN A 25 7.49 -6.92 -4.97
C GLN A 25 6.44 -7.97 -4.57
N ILE A 26 5.87 -7.86 -3.37
CA ILE A 26 4.79 -8.75 -2.91
C ILE A 26 3.56 -8.61 -3.81
N LEU A 27 3.21 -7.37 -4.18
CA LEU A 27 2.09 -7.11 -5.08
C LEU A 27 2.31 -7.76 -6.45
N LEU A 28 3.50 -7.62 -7.04
CA LEU A 28 3.86 -8.25 -8.32
C LEU A 28 3.77 -9.79 -8.25
N GLN A 29 4.14 -10.40 -7.13
CA GLN A 29 4.04 -11.85 -6.93
C GLN A 29 2.59 -12.34 -6.76
N ARG A 30 1.68 -11.48 -6.30
CA ARG A 30 0.26 -11.81 -6.08
C ARG A 30 -0.63 -11.53 -7.29
N LEU A 31 -0.17 -10.70 -8.22
CA LEU A 31 -0.91 -10.35 -9.42
C LEU A 31 -0.74 -11.43 -10.51
N PRO A 32 -1.76 -11.64 -11.35
CA PRO A 32 -1.60 -12.39 -12.59
C PRO A 32 -0.49 -11.77 -13.46
N ASN A 33 0.28 -12.60 -14.17
CA ASN A 33 1.43 -12.17 -14.98
C ASN A 33 1.13 -10.99 -15.92
N THR A 34 -0.06 -10.96 -16.53
CA THR A 34 -0.48 -9.88 -17.42
C THR A 34 -0.65 -8.54 -16.70
N MET A 35 -1.11 -8.53 -15.45
CA MET A 35 -1.22 -7.32 -14.64
C MET A 35 0.12 -6.92 -14.03
N ALA A 36 0.92 -7.89 -13.57
CA ALA A 36 2.25 -7.64 -13.03
C ALA A 36 3.17 -6.95 -14.06
N GLN A 37 3.09 -7.34 -15.34
CA GLN A 37 3.84 -6.69 -16.42
C GLN A 37 3.40 -5.24 -16.70
N ASN A 38 2.14 -4.91 -16.41
CA ASN A 38 1.60 -3.56 -16.58
C ASN A 38 1.82 -2.67 -15.34
N LEU A 39 2.17 -3.26 -14.19
CA LEU A 39 2.45 -2.54 -12.96
C LEU A 39 3.90 -2.06 -12.96
N SER A 40 4.08 -0.77 -13.23
CA SER A 40 5.38 -0.10 -13.12
C SER A 40 5.56 0.58 -11.76
N VAL A 41 6.80 0.84 -11.35
CA VAL A 41 7.11 1.57 -10.11
C VAL A 41 6.39 2.94 -10.06
N PRO A 42 6.37 3.77 -11.14
CA PRO A 42 5.59 5.00 -11.14
C PRO A 42 4.09 4.80 -10.93
N LEU A 43 3.48 3.76 -11.52
CA LEU A 43 2.05 3.49 -11.37
C LEU A 43 1.71 3.06 -9.93
N ALA A 44 2.52 2.17 -9.37
CA ALA A 44 2.39 1.78 -7.96
C ALA A 44 2.59 2.96 -7.02
N PHE A 45 3.48 3.90 -7.38
CA PHE A 45 3.74 5.09 -6.58
C PHE A 45 2.57 6.08 -6.62
N VAL A 46 1.96 6.31 -7.79
CA VAL A 46 0.74 7.12 -7.90
C VAL A 46 -0.39 6.51 -7.08
N ALA A 47 -0.57 5.18 -7.14
CA ALA A 47 -1.55 4.49 -6.30
C ALA A 47 -1.26 4.67 -4.80
N LEU A 48 0.01 4.62 -4.40
CA LEU A 48 0.43 4.89 -3.02
C LEU A 48 0.12 6.33 -2.60
N LEU A 49 0.31 7.33 -3.46
CA LEU A 49 -0.02 8.72 -3.15
C LEU A 49 -1.53 8.90 -2.94
N HIS A 50 -2.36 8.24 -3.74
CA HIS A 50 -3.81 8.23 -3.52
C HIS A 50 -4.16 7.59 -2.17
N LEU A 51 -3.58 6.42 -1.86
CA LEU A 51 -3.79 5.75 -0.58
C LEU A 51 -3.31 6.57 0.61
N ALA A 52 -2.20 7.29 0.48
CA ALA A 52 -1.67 8.14 1.53
C ALA A 52 -2.66 9.26 1.88
N ASN A 53 -3.29 9.85 0.88
CA ASN A 53 -4.34 10.86 1.09
C ASN A 53 -5.62 10.25 1.67
N GLU A 54 -6.04 9.08 1.20
CA GLU A 54 -7.30 8.45 1.64
C GLU A 54 -7.23 7.83 3.04
N LYS A 55 -6.08 7.26 3.41
CA LYS A 55 -5.89 6.51 4.66
C LYS A 55 -4.99 7.24 5.66
N ASN A 56 -4.69 8.52 5.42
CA ASN A 56 -3.78 9.32 6.24
C ASN A 56 -2.44 8.61 6.46
N LEU A 57 -1.74 8.22 5.38
CA LEU A 57 -0.42 7.61 5.48
C LEU A 57 0.67 8.66 5.33
N GLU A 58 1.77 8.44 6.03
CA GLU A 58 2.99 9.22 5.87
C GLU A 58 4.00 8.45 5.03
N LEU A 59 4.63 9.17 4.09
CA LEU A 59 5.66 8.64 3.21
C LEU A 59 7.00 9.29 3.59
N VAL A 60 7.92 8.48 4.11
CA VAL A 60 9.25 8.91 4.52
C VAL A 60 10.26 8.41 3.50
N LYS A 61 10.99 9.32 2.86
CA LYS A 61 12.09 8.94 1.97
C LYS A 61 13.28 8.42 2.78
N VAL A 62 14.02 7.45 2.26
CA VAL A 62 15.36 7.14 2.76
C VAL A 62 16.39 8.14 2.22
N ASP A 63 17.51 8.32 2.92
CA ASP A 63 18.50 9.36 2.59
C ASP A 63 19.10 9.22 1.19
N ASP A 64 19.25 7.99 0.69
CA ASP A 64 19.77 7.68 -0.63
C ASP A 64 18.69 7.70 -1.73
N MET A 65 17.43 8.03 -1.40
CA MET A 65 16.25 8.01 -2.27
C MET A 65 15.99 6.68 -2.98
N SER A 66 16.59 5.59 -2.52
CA SER A 66 16.41 4.26 -3.12
C SER A 66 15.04 3.64 -2.83
N ASP A 67 14.37 4.10 -1.76
CA ASP A 67 13.09 3.56 -1.31
C ASP A 67 12.23 4.59 -0.56
N ILE A 68 11.02 4.18 -0.20
CA ILE A 68 10.05 4.96 0.58
C ILE A 68 9.50 4.08 1.69
N ILE A 69 9.58 4.58 2.92
CA ILE A 69 8.96 3.95 4.09
C ILE A 69 7.55 4.51 4.26
N ILE A 70 6.58 3.60 4.34
CA ILE A 70 5.16 3.87 4.49
C ILE A 70 4.80 3.60 5.96
N ARG A 71 4.18 4.58 6.61
CA ARG A 71 3.68 4.44 7.98
C ARG A 71 2.31 5.07 8.13
N GLN A 72 1.57 4.68 9.17
CA GLN A 72 0.31 5.32 9.50
C GLN A 72 0.58 6.75 9.98
N GLY A 73 -0.07 7.72 9.35
CA GLY A 73 -0.06 9.11 9.81
C GLY A 73 -0.93 9.28 11.04
N HIS A 74 -0.47 10.16 11.93
CA HIS A 74 -1.14 10.49 13.20
C HIS A 74 -2.32 11.45 13.02
#